data_AF-X1J7D6-F1
#
_entry.id   AF-X1J7D6-F1
#
_cell.length_a   1.000
_cell.length_b   1.000
_cell.length_c   1.000
_cell.angle_alpha   90.00
_cell.angle_beta   90.00
_cell.angle_gamma   90.00
#
_symmetry.space_group_name_H-M   'P 1'
#
loop_
_entity.id
_entity.type
_entity.pdbx_description
1 polymer ?
#
loop_
_entity_poly.entity_id
_entity_poly.type
_entity_poly.pdbx_seq_one_letter_code
_entity_poly.pdbx_strand_id
1 'polypeptide(L)'
;MNSKWLIRMLQVTVVALTLAAVFQELEKPKEERKWRGEVAGIFPYDFRIPTIKRLKESYWNPYESRVFTPPVFGLGWAINFYALLENLRVIEEDVSEESFLMPTPAMKEAMKGLLQTPP
;
A
#
# COMPACT_ATOMS: atom_id res chain seq x y z
N MET A 1 12.60 -28.43 9.91
CA MET A 1 13.23 -27.60 8.85
C MET A 1 13.51 -26.21 9.43
N ASN A 2 14.76 -25.73 9.41
CA ASN A 2 15.12 -24.47 10.06
C ASN A 2 14.52 -23.27 9.31
N SER A 3 13.68 -22.46 9.97
CA SER A 3 13.07 -21.25 9.40
C SER A 3 14.12 -20.30 8.79
N LYS A 4 15.30 -20.21 9.40
CA LYS A 4 16.45 -19.43 8.88
C LYS A 4 16.90 -19.84 7.48
N TRP A 5 16.80 -21.12 7.14
CA TRP A 5 17.20 -21.62 5.82
C TRP A 5 16.18 -21.22 4.75
N LEU A 6 14.88 -21.33 5.05
CA LEU A 6 13.81 -20.88 4.15
C LEU A 6 13.93 -19.39 3.84
N ILE A 7 14.16 -18.57 4.86
CA ILE A 7 14.33 -17.11 4.70
C ILE A 7 15.54 -16.82 3.80
N ARG A 8 16.66 -17.52 3.99
CA ARG A 8 17.84 -17.36 3.14
C ARG A 8 17.57 -17.75 1.69
N MET A 9 16.86 -18.85 1.45
CA MET A 9 16.48 -19.24 0.10
C MET A 9 15.62 -18.17 -0.57
N LEU A 10 14.60 -17.67 0.14
CA LEU A 10 13.74 -16.59 -0.35
C LEU A 10 14.55 -15.35 -0.70
N GLN A 11 15.48 -14.93 0.16
CA GLN A 11 16.37 -13.80 -0.09
C GLN A 11 17.22 -14.00 -1.34
N VAL A 12 17.83 -15.18 -1.50
CA VAL A 12 18.62 -15.51 -2.69
C VAL A 12 17.77 -15.44 -3.95
N THR A 13 16.54 -15.97 -3.91
CA THR A 13 15.61 -15.89 -5.05
C THR A 13 15.28 -14.44 -5.40
N VAL A 14 14.94 -13.60 -4.41
CA VAL A 14 14.62 -12.18 -4.65
C VAL A 14 15.82 -11.44 -5.24
N VAL A 15 17.03 -11.68 -4.72
CA VAL A 15 18.25 -11.07 -5.24
C VAL A 15 18.52 -11.52 -6.67
N ALA A 16 18.37 -12.82 -6.96
CA ALA A 16 18.57 -13.37 -8.30
C ALA A 16 17.60 -12.78 -9.31
N LEU A 17 16.30 -12.70 -8.97
CA LEU A 17 15.28 -12.08 -9.82
C LEU A 17 15.55 -10.58 -10.05
N THR A 18 15.99 -9.87 -9.01
CA THR A 18 16.35 -8.45 -9.12
C THR A 18 17.54 -8.26 -10.06
N LEU A 19 18.60 -9.06 -9.91
CA LEU A 19 19.76 -9.02 -10.81
C LEU A 19 19.35 -9.35 -12.24
N ALA A 20 18.53 -10.38 -12.44
CA ALA A 20 18.02 -10.75 -13.77
C ALA A 20 17.26 -9.60 -14.43
N ALA A 21 16.38 -8.91 -13.70
CA ALA A 21 15.65 -7.74 -14.21
C ALA A 21 16.60 -6.58 -14.57
N VAL A 22 17.65 -6.35 -13.78
CA VAL A 22 18.67 -5.33 -14.09
C VAL A 22 19.48 -5.70 -15.34
N PHE A 23 19.92 -6.96 -15.45
CA PHE A 23 20.65 -7.42 -16.64
C PHE A 23 19.80 -7.33 -17.91
N GLN A 24 18.51 -7.68 -17.83
CA GLN A 24 17.55 -7.54 -18.92
C GLN A 24 17.43 -6.09 -19.43
N GLU A 25 17.54 -5.09 -18.55
CA GLU A 25 17.55 -3.67 -18.97
C GLU A 25 18.93 -3.22 -19.48
N LEU A 26 20.02 -3.75 -18.94
CA LEU A 26 21.38 -3.40 -19.37
C LEU A 26 21.74 -3.97 -20.75
N GLU A 27 21.19 -5.12 -21.12
CA GLU A 27 21.32 -5.71 -22.46
C GLU A 27 20.70 -4.83 -23.55
N LYS A 28 19.72 -3.99 -23.20
CA LYS A 28 19.09 -3.05 -24.14
C LYS A 28 20.01 -1.85 -24.40
N PRO A 29 19.97 -1.27 -25.62
CA PRO A 29 20.56 0.04 -25.89
C PRO A 29 20.06 1.08 -24.88
N LYS A 30 20.90 2.05 -24.52
CA LYS A 30 20.59 3.03 -23.46
C LYS A 30 19.26 3.76 -23.71
N GLU A 31 18.95 3.99 -24.97
CA GLU A 31 17.78 4.71 -25.45
C GLU A 31 16.49 3.89 -25.31
N GLU A 32 16.60 2.56 -25.26
CA GLU A 32 15.46 1.63 -25.16
C GLU A 32 15.21 1.14 -23.73
N ARG A 33 16.07 1.51 -22.76
CA ARG A 33 15.92 1.11 -21.35
C ARG A 33 14.73 1.80 -20.74
N LYS A 34 13.73 1.02 -20.36
CA LYS A 34 12.50 1.53 -19.74
C LYS A 34 12.58 1.47 -18.22
N TRP A 35 13.46 0.62 -17.67
CA TRP A 35 13.58 0.37 -16.23
C TRP A 35 12.26 -0.03 -15.56
N ARG A 36 11.36 -0.62 -16.35
CA ARG A 36 10.04 -1.10 -15.94
C ARG A 36 9.64 -2.26 -16.86
N GLY A 37 9.09 -3.32 -16.28
CA GLY A 37 8.68 -4.50 -17.03
C GLY A 37 8.27 -5.63 -16.11
N GLU A 38 8.46 -6.86 -16.58
CA GLU A 38 8.24 -8.08 -15.82
C GLU A 38 9.44 -9.01 -16.00
N VAL A 39 9.86 -9.66 -14.92
CA VAL A 39 10.88 -10.72 -14.95
C VAL A 39 10.21 -12.07 -14.82
N ALA A 40 10.70 -13.04 -15.60
CA ALA A 40 10.11 -14.39 -15.73
C ALA A 40 8.61 -14.40 -16.10
N GLY A 41 8.08 -13.30 -16.67
CA GLY A 41 6.68 -13.17 -17.10
C GLY A 41 5.64 -13.14 -15.97
N ILE A 42 6.08 -13.02 -14.71
CA ILE A 42 5.21 -13.09 -13.53
C ILE A 42 5.48 -11.95 -12.56
N PHE A 43 6.74 -11.56 -12.37
CA PHE A 43 7.12 -10.59 -11.35
C PHE A 43 7.32 -9.21 -11.96
N PRO A 44 6.37 -8.27 -11.79
CA PRO A 44 6.55 -6.92 -12.30
C PRO A 44 7.68 -6.20 -11.57
N TYR A 45 8.38 -5.31 -12.26
CA TYR A 45 9.39 -4.43 -11.68
C TYR A 45 9.26 -3.00 -12.21
N ASP A 46 9.61 -2.02 -11.36
CA ASP A 46 9.77 -0.61 -11.74
C ASP A 46 10.95 -0.03 -10.94
N PHE A 47 12.08 0.27 -11.59
CA PHE A 47 13.28 0.82 -10.96
C PHE A 47 13.41 2.33 -11.14
N ARG A 48 12.36 3.00 -11.62
CA ARG A 48 12.35 4.46 -11.75
C ARG A 48 12.04 5.10 -10.40
N ILE A 49 12.72 6.19 -10.08
CA ILE A 49 12.49 6.93 -8.84
C ILE A 49 11.00 7.36 -8.80
N PRO A 50 10.23 6.91 -7.81
CA PRO A 50 8.81 7.22 -7.74
C PRO A 50 8.58 8.64 -7.22
N THR A 51 7.41 9.19 -7.54
CA THR A 51 6.95 10.45 -6.95
C THR A 51 6.21 10.17 -5.63
N ILE A 52 6.22 11.15 -4.71
CA ILE A 52 5.48 11.07 -3.44
C ILE A 52 3.98 10.82 -3.71
N LYS A 53 3.43 11.48 -4.75
CA LYS A 53 2.05 11.28 -5.20
C LYS A 53 1.77 9.80 -5.54
N ARG A 54 2.67 9.16 -6.30
CA ARG A 54 2.51 7.76 -6.71
C ARG A 54 2.62 6.79 -5.53
N LEU A 55 3.49 7.07 -4.55
CA LEU A 55 3.51 6.29 -3.30
C LEU A 55 2.15 6.33 -2.62
N LYS A 56 1.61 7.53 -2.40
CA LYS A 56 0.29 7.69 -1.76
C LYS A 56 -0.80 6.97 -2.53
N GLU A 57 -0.87 7.15 -3.85
CA GLU A 57 -1.88 6.52 -4.72
C GLU A 57 -1.79 4.98 -4.78
N SER A 58 -0.62 4.40 -4.52
CA SER A 58 -0.47 2.94 -4.61
C SER A 58 -0.66 2.25 -3.26
N TYR A 59 -0.30 2.93 -2.16
CA TYR A 59 -0.43 2.39 -0.81
C TYR A 59 -1.73 2.78 -0.10
N TRP A 60 -2.36 3.90 -0.47
CA TRP A 60 -3.60 4.36 0.17
C TRP A 60 -4.51 5.07 -0.85
N ASN A 61 -5.27 4.28 -1.60
CA ASN A 61 -6.23 4.79 -2.59
C ASN A 61 -7.62 4.18 -2.39
N PRO A 62 -8.57 4.96 -1.84
CA PRO A 62 -9.94 4.53 -1.65
C PRO A 62 -10.70 4.21 -2.94
N TYR A 63 -10.26 4.76 -4.07
CA TYR A 63 -10.92 4.59 -5.36
C TYR A 63 -10.42 3.35 -6.15
N GLU A 64 -9.45 2.63 -5.59
CA GLU A 64 -8.86 1.43 -6.19
C GLU A 64 -9.21 0.22 -5.31
N SER A 65 -10.03 -0.69 -5.84
CA SER A 65 -10.47 -1.88 -5.09
C SER A 65 -9.45 -3.02 -5.08
N ARG A 66 -8.40 -2.96 -5.92
CA ARG A 66 -7.34 -3.98 -5.93
C ARG A 66 -6.43 -3.83 -4.71
N VAL A 67 -6.27 -4.93 -3.96
CA VAL A 67 -5.28 -5.04 -2.87
C VAL A 67 -3.86 -5.00 -3.43
N PHE A 68 -3.58 -5.77 -4.48
CA PHE A 68 -2.28 -5.79 -5.13
C PHE A 68 -2.28 -4.87 -6.35
N THR A 69 -1.38 -3.90 -6.34
CA THR A 69 -1.21 -2.91 -7.41
C THR A 69 0.17 -3.06 -8.06
N PRO A 70 0.36 -2.55 -9.29
CA PRO A 70 1.68 -2.54 -9.92
C PRO A 70 2.75 -1.91 -9.01
N PRO A 71 4.03 -2.34 -9.08
CA PRO A 71 5.07 -1.84 -8.21
C PRO A 71 5.23 -0.32 -8.35
N VAL A 72 5.40 0.33 -7.20
CA VAL A 72 5.82 1.74 -7.14
C VAL A 72 7.31 1.85 -7.41
N PHE A 73 8.08 0.97 -6.78
CA PHE A 73 9.52 0.86 -6.92
C PHE A 73 9.98 -0.56 -6.55
N GLY A 74 10.96 -1.10 -7.27
CA GLY A 74 11.54 -2.42 -7.04
C GLY A 74 10.83 -3.54 -7.78
N LEU A 75 10.94 -4.75 -7.23
CA LEU A 75 10.39 -6.00 -7.77
C LEU A 75 9.15 -6.43 -6.97
N GLY A 76 8.09 -6.88 -7.65
CA GLY A 76 6.87 -7.39 -7.07
C GLY A 76 5.69 -6.41 -7.18
N TRP A 77 4.77 -6.47 -6.22
CA TRP A 77 3.55 -5.65 -6.20
C TRP A 77 3.56 -4.69 -5.03
N ALA A 78 2.92 -3.54 -5.19
CA ALA A 78 2.55 -2.69 -4.07
C ALA A 78 1.25 -3.18 -3.44
N ILE A 79 0.99 -2.77 -2.19
CA ILE A 79 -0.20 -3.16 -1.44
C ILE A 79 -1.03 -1.89 -1.19
N ASN A 80 -2.23 -1.82 -1.73
CA ASN A 80 -3.19 -0.81 -1.34
C ASN A 80 -3.79 -1.18 0.01
N PHE A 81 -3.32 -0.53 1.07
CA PHE A 81 -3.75 -0.82 2.44
C PHE A 81 -5.20 -0.44 2.68
N TYR A 82 -5.76 0.55 1.96
CA TYR A 82 -7.16 0.88 2.10
C TYR A 82 -8.04 -0.30 1.67
N ALA A 83 -7.85 -0.79 0.44
CA ALA A 83 -8.57 -1.95 -0.08
C ALA A 83 -8.32 -3.22 0.75
N LEU A 84 -7.09 -3.40 1.27
CA LEU A 84 -6.79 -4.52 2.16
C LEU A 84 -7.63 -4.46 3.44
N LEU A 85 -7.68 -3.30 4.10
CA LEU A 85 -8.37 -3.13 5.37
C LEU A 85 -9.89 -3.13 5.20
N GLU A 86 -10.40 -2.57 4.11
CA GLU A 86 -11.81 -2.64 3.71
C GLU A 86 -12.23 -4.10 3.47
N ASN A 87 -11.45 -4.87 2.71
CA ASN A 87 -11.71 -6.30 2.48
C ASN A 87 -11.67 -7.13 3.77
N LEU A 88 -10.86 -6.71 4.75
CA LEU A 88 -10.81 -7.30 6.08
C LEU A 88 -11.89 -6.77 7.03
N ARG A 89 -12.75 -5.84 6.57
CA ARG A 89 -13.79 -5.15 7.37
C ARG A 89 -13.24 -4.47 8.63
N VAL A 90 -12.00 -3.99 8.56
CA VAL A 90 -11.35 -3.23 9.65
C VAL A 90 -11.76 -1.76 9.60
N ILE A 91 -11.99 -1.25 8.39
CA ILE A 91 -12.51 0.09 8.17
C ILE A 91 -13.95 -0.11 7.70
N GLU A 92 -14.88 -0.10 8.65
CA GLU A 92 -16.29 0.08 8.35
C GLU A 92 -16.48 1.60 8.16
N GLU A 93 -16.95 2.03 6.99
CA GLU A 93 -17.50 3.37 6.85
C GLU A 93 -18.77 3.43 7.71
N ASP A 94 -18.61 3.78 8.99
CA ASP A 94 -19.67 4.14 9.90
C ASP A 94 -20.30 5.48 9.46
N VAL A 95 -20.94 5.46 8.29
CA VAL A 95 -21.92 6.48 7.89
C VAL A 95 -23.31 5.98 8.32
N SER A 96 -23.41 5.41 9.52
CA SER A 96 -24.70 5.16 10.15
C SER A 96 -25.20 6.48 10.73
N GLU A 97 -26.46 6.82 10.47
CA GLU A 97 -27.08 8.06 10.97
C GLU A 97 -26.91 8.21 12.50
N GLU A 98 -26.83 7.09 13.24
CA GLU A 98 -26.59 7.07 14.67
C GLU A 98 -25.24 7.66 15.08
N SER A 99 -24.15 7.39 14.33
CA SER A 99 -22.81 7.93 14.59
C SER A 99 -22.76 9.45 14.34
N PHE A 100 -23.47 9.92 13.30
CA PHE A 100 -23.61 11.34 12.99
C PHE A 100 -24.45 12.10 14.03
N LEU A 101 -25.48 11.45 14.59
CA LEU A 101 -26.38 12.06 15.58
C LEU A 101 -25.83 12.03 17.00
N MET A 102 -24.84 11.19 17.30
CA MET A 102 -24.23 11.15 18.63
C MET A 102 -23.31 12.36 18.85
N PRO A 103 -23.52 13.16 19.92
CA PRO A 103 -22.60 14.22 20.27
C PRO A 103 -21.23 13.63 20.58
N THR A 104 -20.19 14.22 19.97
CA THR A 104 -18.79 13.84 20.24
C THR A 104 -18.48 13.97 21.74
N PRO A 105 -17.46 13.26 22.26
CA PRO A 105 -17.07 13.38 23.66
C PRO A 105 -16.84 14.84 24.11
N ALA A 106 -16.24 15.65 23.24
CA ALA A 106 -16.05 17.08 23.46
C ALA A 106 -17.38 17.86 23.51
N MET A 107 -18.35 17.51 22.65
CA MET A 107 -19.68 18.11 22.67
C MET A 107 -20.47 17.71 23.92
N LYS A 108 -20.35 16.46 24.38
CA LYS A 108 -20.93 16.01 25.67
C LYS A 108 -20.33 16.77 26.84
N GLU A 109 -19.03 17.02 26.82
CA GLU A 109 -18.32 17.78 27.84
C GLU A 109 -18.75 19.26 27.86
N ALA A 110 -18.86 19.88 26.69
CA ALA A 110 -19.37 21.25 26.55
C ALA A 110 -20.83 21.38 27.01
N MET A 111 -21.70 20.43 26.61
CA MET A 111 -23.09 20.37 27.06
C MET A 111 -23.20 20.19 28.57
N LYS A 112 -22.31 19.39 29.17
CA LYS A 112 -22.25 19.20 30.62
C LYS A 112 -21.89 20.50 31.36
N GLY A 113 -21.06 21.36 30.75
CA GLY A 113 -20.80 22.72 31.25
C GLY A 113 -22.01 23.66 31.12
N LEU A 114 -22.75 23.57 30.01
CA LEU A 114 -23.96 24.37 29.76
C LEU A 114 -25.17 23.95 30.59
N LEU A 115 -25.28 22.67 30.97
CA LEU A 115 -26.34 22.16 31.83
C LEU A 115 -26.08 22.41 33.33
N GLN A 116 -24.87 22.88 33.68
CA GLN A 116 -24.48 23.20 35.06
C GLN A 116 -24.63 24.69 35.42
N THR A 117 -25.04 25.56 34.49
CA THR A 117 -25.43 26.93 34.81
C THR A 117 -26.84 26.93 35.42
N PRO A 118 -27.02 27.25 36.71
CA PRO A 118 -28.37 27.44 37.26
C PRO A 118 -29.04 28.67 36.59
N PRO A 119 -30.38 28.70 36.51
CA PRO A 119 -31.12 29.84 35.97
C PRO A 119 -30.93 31.12 36.79
#